data_AF-A0A9D9BMH1-F1
#
_entry.id   AF-A0A9D9BMH1-F1
#
_cell.length_a   1.000
_cell.length_b   1.000
_cell.length_c   1.000
_cell.angle_alpha   90.00
_cell.angle_beta   90.00
_cell.angle_gamma   90.00
#
_symmetry.space_group_name_H-M   'P 1'
#
loop_
_entity.id
_entity.type
_entity.pdbx_description
1 polymer ?
#
loop_
_entity_poly.entity_id
_entity_poly.type
_entity_poly.pdbx_seq_one_letter_code
_entity_poly.pdbx_strand_id
1 'polypeptide(L)'
;MAALRQPITAVVIAFWFFFWLLNGLDKFFARQDIGFVRWWGNHRVEKFSMYFEKLQIDAAYVQMTLIFAGLVEFIAAGFFVWAAVRLFQGRPGVAYRTDLAITVSVIVFLGFTVFDVIVGDRAELLEHSTYIGVLLISFLAVAAESFFQHLKDLDSPSTINRHYPPKAQ
;
A
#
# COMPACT_ATOMS: atom_id res chain seq x y z
N MET A 1 21.92 2.92 -7.35
CA MET A 1 21.00 2.16 -6.46
C MET A 1 19.82 1.67 -7.30
N ALA A 2 19.41 0.41 -7.21
CA ALA A 2 18.33 -0.15 -8.04
C ALA A 2 17.01 0.64 -7.93
N ALA A 3 16.71 1.21 -6.75
CA ALA A 3 15.56 2.09 -6.53
C ALA A 3 15.56 3.36 -7.40
N LEU A 4 16.72 3.87 -7.81
CA LEU A 4 16.81 5.02 -8.71
C LEU A 4 16.47 4.67 -10.17
N ARG A 5 16.45 3.38 -10.53
CA ARG A 5 15.96 2.94 -11.85
C ARG A 5 14.43 2.96 -11.91
N GLN A 6 13.77 2.66 -10.78
CA GLN A 6 12.30 2.57 -10.59
C GLN A 6 11.78 3.59 -9.57
N PRO A 7 11.97 4.91 -9.79
CA PRO A 7 11.62 5.93 -8.81
C PRO A 7 10.11 6.00 -8.51
N ILE A 8 9.23 5.81 -9.49
CA ILE A 8 7.78 5.87 -9.27
C ILE A 8 7.35 4.69 -8.39
N THR A 9 7.81 3.47 -8.73
CA THR A 9 7.55 2.27 -7.93
C THR A 9 8.09 2.41 -6.51
N ALA A 10 9.27 3.01 -6.34
CA ALA A 10 9.84 3.27 -5.02
C ALA A 10 8.94 4.19 -4.17
N VAL A 11 8.43 5.28 -4.76
CA VAL A 11 7.53 6.21 -4.08
C VAL A 11 6.20 5.55 -3.74
N VAL A 12 5.62 4.78 -4.67
CA VAL A 12 4.36 4.04 -4.44
C VAL A 12 4.52 3.05 -3.29
N ILE A 13 5.61 2.26 -3.28
CA ILE A 13 5.89 1.31 -2.22
C ILE A 13 6.05 2.03 -0.87
N ALA A 14 6.85 3.09 -0.84
CA ALA A 14 7.12 3.83 0.40
C ALA A 14 5.84 4.48 0.95
N PHE A 15 5.08 5.16 0.10
CA PHE A 15 3.84 5.83 0.49
C PHE A 15 2.84 4.84 1.09
N TRP A 16 2.53 3.74 0.39
CA TRP A 16 1.53 2.79 0.87
C TRP A 16 2.04 1.95 2.05
N PHE A 17 3.34 1.68 2.13
CA PHE A 17 3.94 1.08 3.33
C PHE A 17 3.70 1.96 4.56
N PHE A 18 4.07 3.24 4.50
CA PHE A 18 3.88 4.15 5.64
C PHE A 18 2.42 4.40 5.92
N PHE A 19 1.57 4.50 4.89
CA PHE A 19 0.14 4.62 5.07
C PHE A 19 -0.42 3.47 5.92
N TRP A 20 -0.14 2.22 5.54
CA TRP A 20 -0.65 1.05 6.26
C TRP A 20 0.00 0.88 7.63
N LEU A 21 1.31 1.08 7.72
CA LEU A 21 2.04 0.98 8.99
C LEU A 21 1.51 1.99 10.01
N LEU A 22 1.41 3.27 9.62
CA LEU A 22 0.98 4.32 10.55
C LEU A 22 -0.50 4.18 10.92
N ASN A 23 -1.36 3.76 10.00
CA ASN A 23 -2.76 3.45 10.33
C ASN A 23 -2.87 2.25 11.28
N GLY A 24 -2.04 1.23 11.10
CA GLY A 24 -1.98 0.08 11.99
C GLY A 24 -1.54 0.49 13.39
N LEU A 25 -0.44 1.24 13.49
CA LEU A 25 0.08 1.77 14.76
C LEU A 25 -0.92 2.69 15.47
N ASP A 26 -1.71 3.46 14.72
CA ASP A 26 -2.75 4.34 15.26
C ASP A 26 -3.75 3.59 16.16
N LYS A 27 -4.03 2.32 15.85
CA LYS A 27 -4.99 1.49 16.60
C LYS A 27 -4.43 0.98 17.93
N PHE A 28 -3.11 1.00 18.11
CA PHE A 28 -2.43 0.58 19.34
C PHE A 28 -1.98 1.77 20.20
N PHE A 29 -1.57 2.86 19.55
CA PHE A 29 -0.91 3.99 20.22
C PHE A 29 -1.73 5.28 20.24
N ALA A 30 -2.97 5.28 19.74
CA ALA A 30 -3.83 6.46 19.79
C ALA A 30 -3.78 7.14 21.17
N ARG A 31 -3.35 8.41 21.19
CA ARG A 31 -3.32 9.30 22.37
C ARG A 31 -2.38 8.87 23.49
N GLN A 32 -1.36 8.10 23.15
CA GLN A 32 -0.30 7.73 24.08
C GLN A 32 0.92 8.64 23.88
N ASP A 33 1.62 8.92 24.98
CA ASP A 33 2.95 9.51 24.95
C ASP A 33 3.96 8.40 24.68
N ILE A 34 4.57 8.42 23.50
CA ILE A 34 5.59 7.46 23.11
C ILE A 34 6.95 8.11 23.34
N GLY A 35 7.46 7.98 24.57
CA GLY A 35 8.72 8.60 24.98
C GLY A 35 8.64 10.13 24.93
N PHE A 36 9.24 10.74 23.89
CA PHE A 36 9.31 12.19 23.72
C PHE A 36 8.29 12.76 22.72
N VAL A 37 7.40 11.93 22.15
CA VAL A 37 6.37 12.38 21.17
C VAL A 37 4.97 12.01 21.64
N ARG A 38 4.04 12.97 21.57
CA ARG A 38 2.60 12.73 21.72
C ARG A 38 2.02 12.18 20.42
N TRP A 39 1.44 10.98 20.45
CA TRP A 39 0.75 10.43 19.29
C TRP A 39 -0.70 10.96 19.21
N TRP A 40 -0.94 11.94 18.34
CA TRP A 40 -2.24 12.60 18.14
C TRP A 40 -3.27 11.82 17.33
N GLY A 41 -3.05 10.52 17.17
CA GLY A 41 -3.93 9.57 16.51
C GLY A 41 -5.44 9.74 16.77
N ASN A 42 -6.24 9.25 15.83
CA ASN A 42 -7.69 9.42 15.89
C ASN A 42 -8.30 8.71 17.11
N HIS A 43 -9.47 9.15 17.57
CA HIS A 43 -10.22 8.53 18.65
C HIS A 43 -10.86 7.19 18.22
N ARG A 44 -10.04 6.20 17.87
CA ARG A 44 -10.52 4.93 17.29
C ARG A 44 -11.45 4.18 18.25
N VAL A 45 -11.17 4.18 19.56
CA VAL A 45 -12.03 3.54 20.57
C VAL A 45 -13.40 4.18 20.65
N GLU A 46 -13.45 5.52 20.75
CA GLU A 46 -14.72 6.27 20.82
C GLU A 46 -15.54 6.08 19.53
N LYS A 47 -14.87 6.15 18.38
CA LYS A 47 -15.50 5.97 17.07
C LYS A 47 -16.11 4.58 16.90
N PHE A 48 -15.34 3.53 17.22
CA PHE A 48 -15.84 2.16 17.14
C PHE A 48 -16.90 1.87 18.21
N SER A 49 -16.83 2.50 19.38
CA SER A 49 -17.90 2.39 20.39
C SER A 49 -19.23 2.91 19.85
N MET A 50 -19.22 4.05 19.14
CA MET A 50 -20.42 4.57 18.47
C MET A 50 -20.94 3.63 17.36
N TYR A 51 -20.06 2.96 16.61
CA TYR A 51 -20.50 1.97 15.63
C TYR A 51 -21.17 0.76 16.28
N PHE A 52 -20.60 0.29 17.38
CA PHE A 52 -21.08 -0.90 18.09
C PHE A 52 -22.43 -0.61 18.76
N GLU A 53 -22.60 0.60 19.30
CA GLU A 53 -23.90 1.08 19.80
C GLU A 53 -24.97 1.07 18.70
N LYS A 54 -24.67 1.59 17.50
CA LYS A 54 -25.59 1.57 16.35
C LYS A 54 -25.98 0.15 15.94
N LEU A 55 -25.05 -0.80 16.03
CA LEU A 55 -25.26 -2.20 15.68
C LEU A 55 -25.85 -3.03 16.85
N GLN A 56 -26.06 -2.42 18.02
CA GLN A 56 -26.48 -3.10 19.24
C GLN A 56 -25.53 -4.25 19.64
N ILE A 57 -24.23 -4.05 19.40
CA ILE A 57 -23.15 -4.97 19.78
C ILE A 57 -22.50 -4.45 21.07
N ASP A 58 -22.12 -5.37 21.96
CA ASP A 58 -21.43 -5.04 23.21
C ASP A 58 -20.08 -4.34 22.95
N ALA A 59 -19.85 -3.23 23.65
CA ALA A 59 -18.61 -2.44 23.58
C ALA A 59 -17.36 -3.24 24.00
N ALA A 60 -17.52 -4.36 24.73
CA ALA A 60 -16.43 -5.27 25.08
C ALA A 60 -15.66 -5.79 23.84
N TYR A 61 -16.31 -5.84 22.67
CA TYR A 61 -15.70 -6.31 21.42
C TYR A 61 -14.96 -5.21 20.64
N VAL A 62 -15.05 -3.93 21.04
CA VAL A 62 -14.41 -2.80 20.34
C VAL A 62 -12.90 -2.98 20.28
N GLN A 63 -12.27 -3.27 21.43
CA GLN A 63 -10.81 -3.42 21.49
C GLN A 63 -10.32 -4.60 20.64
N MET A 64 -11.01 -5.74 20.69
CA MET A 64 -10.68 -6.91 19.85
C MET A 64 -10.79 -6.58 18.35
N THR A 65 -11.81 -5.80 17.97
CA THR A 65 -12.02 -5.38 16.58
C THR A 65 -10.94 -4.43 16.09
N LEU A 66 -10.52 -3.49 16.94
CA LEU A 66 -9.42 -2.57 16.63
C LEU A 66 -8.08 -3.30 16.48
N ILE A 67 -7.79 -4.27 17.35
CA ILE A 67 -6.59 -5.12 17.22
C ILE A 67 -6.63 -5.90 15.91
N PHE A 68 -7.78 -6.52 15.60
CA PHE A 68 -7.95 -7.25 14.35
C PHE A 68 -7.72 -6.35 13.13
N ALA A 69 -8.35 -5.17 13.09
CA ALA A 69 -8.15 -4.20 12.01
C ALA A 69 -6.67 -3.78 11.91
N GLY A 70 -5.99 -3.51 13.02
CA GLY A 70 -4.57 -3.16 13.03
C GLY A 70 -3.67 -4.27 12.51
N LEU A 71 -3.98 -5.54 12.81
CA LEU A 71 -3.24 -6.68 12.26
C LEU A 71 -3.42 -6.80 10.75
N VAL A 72 -4.64 -6.63 10.24
CA VAL A 72 -4.92 -6.64 8.80
C VAL A 72 -4.12 -5.55 8.08
N GLU A 73 -4.05 -4.35 8.65
CA GLU A 73 -3.27 -3.24 8.10
C GLU A 73 -1.76 -3.51 8.13
N PHE A 74 -1.23 -4.10 9.20
CA PHE A 74 0.17 -4.51 9.24
C PHE A 74 0.50 -5.61 8.23
N ILE A 75 -0.43 -6.53 7.97
CA ILE A 75 -0.27 -7.52 6.90
C ILE A 75 -0.16 -6.81 5.55
N ALA A 76 -1.03 -5.84 5.26
CA ALA A 76 -0.95 -5.04 4.04
C ALA A 76 0.38 -4.28 3.91
N ALA A 77 0.86 -3.65 4.99
CA ALA A 77 2.19 -3.04 5.04
C ALA A 77 3.31 -4.06 4.75
N GLY A 78 3.20 -5.28 5.28
CA GLY A 78 4.15 -6.37 5.05
C GLY A 78 4.33 -6.74 3.58
N PHE A 79 3.27 -6.69 2.77
CA PHE A 79 3.39 -6.90 1.32
C PHE A 79 4.21 -5.81 0.63
N PHE A 80 4.10 -4.55 1.07
CA PHE A 80 4.96 -3.48 0.57
C PHE A 80 6.42 -3.62 1.03
N VAL A 81 6.68 -4.12 2.24
CA VAL A 81 8.04 -4.49 2.66
C VAL A 81 8.62 -5.56 1.75
N TRP A 82 7.83 -6.58 1.41
CA TRP A 82 8.26 -7.65 0.50
C TRP A 82 8.60 -7.13 -0.90
N ALA A 83 7.80 -6.18 -1.42
CA ALA A 83 8.11 -5.48 -2.66
C ALA A 83 9.39 -4.62 -2.54
N ALA A 84 9.54 -3.86 -1.44
CA ALA A 84 10.69 -3.01 -1.16
C ALA A 84 12.00 -3.81 -1.10
N VAL A 85 12.01 -4.95 -0.40
CA VAL A 85 13.17 -5.86 -0.33
C VAL A 85 13.58 -6.29 -1.74
N ARG A 86 12.63 -6.60 -2.61
CA ARG A 86 12.92 -6.97 -3.99
C ARG A 86 13.50 -5.81 -4.80
N LEU A 87 12.96 -4.61 -4.61
CA LEU A 87 13.44 -3.38 -5.23
C LEU A 87 14.90 -3.08 -4.84
N PHE A 88 15.23 -3.17 -3.55
CA PHE A 88 16.59 -2.94 -3.08
C PHE A 88 17.58 -4.02 -3.53
N GLN A 89 17.12 -5.27 -3.67
CA GLN A 89 17.93 -6.36 -4.25
C GLN A 89 18.19 -6.20 -5.76
N GLY A 90 17.48 -5.30 -6.46
CA GLY A 90 17.63 -5.10 -7.90
C GLY A 90 17.27 -6.33 -8.74
N ARG A 91 16.42 -7.22 -8.20
CA ARG A 91 16.04 -8.48 -8.86
C ARG A 91 14.73 -8.31 -9.64
N PRO A 92 14.50 -9.10 -10.71
CA PRO A 92 13.26 -9.04 -11.46
C PRO A 92 12.04 -9.39 -10.59
N GLY A 93 10.89 -8.85 -10.98
CA GLY A 93 9.59 -9.08 -10.33
C GLY A 93 9.27 -8.10 -9.20
N VAL A 94 9.76 -6.87 -9.25
CA VAL A 94 9.31 -5.79 -8.33
C VAL A 94 7.89 -5.37 -8.65
N ALA A 95 7.59 -5.12 -9.93
CA ALA A 95 6.26 -4.74 -10.41
C ALA A 95 5.18 -5.73 -9.92
N TYR A 96 5.35 -7.02 -10.22
CA TYR A 96 4.44 -8.09 -9.76
C TYR A 96 4.20 -8.10 -8.23
N ARG A 97 5.24 -7.89 -7.42
CA ARG A 97 5.09 -7.85 -5.95
C ARG A 97 4.36 -6.61 -5.48
N THR A 98 4.61 -5.49 -6.15
CA THR A 98 3.92 -4.23 -5.89
C THR A 98 2.45 -4.35 -6.28
N ASP A 99 2.14 -4.99 -7.41
CA ASP A 99 0.78 -5.27 -7.86
C ASP A 99 0.03 -6.16 -6.86
N LEU A 100 0.70 -7.17 -6.30
CA LEU A 100 0.12 -8.01 -5.24
C LEU A 100 -0.17 -7.18 -3.98
N ALA A 101 0.76 -6.32 -3.56
CA ALA A 101 0.57 -5.44 -2.40
C ALA A 101 -0.60 -4.46 -2.60
N ILE A 102 -0.72 -3.89 -3.80
CA ILE A 102 -1.85 -3.04 -4.19
C ILE A 102 -3.15 -3.85 -4.18
N THR A 103 -3.16 -5.07 -4.73
CA THR A 103 -4.34 -5.94 -4.74
C THR A 103 -4.82 -6.27 -3.33
N VAL A 104 -3.90 -6.64 -2.42
CA VAL A 104 -4.22 -6.86 -1.01
C VAL A 104 -4.81 -5.60 -0.38
N SER A 105 -4.24 -4.43 -0.65
CA SER A 105 -4.72 -3.14 -0.15
C SER A 105 -6.15 -2.83 -0.64
N VAL A 106 -6.43 -3.09 -1.91
CA VAL A 106 -7.79 -2.92 -2.49
C VAL A 106 -8.77 -3.85 -1.79
N ILE A 107 -8.42 -5.12 -1.54
CA ILE A 107 -9.29 -6.06 -0.83
C ILE A 107 -9.59 -5.57 0.60
N VAL A 108 -8.58 -5.08 1.32
CA VAL A 108 -8.76 -4.54 2.67
C VAL A 108 -9.70 -3.34 2.65
N PHE A 109 -9.47 -2.37 1.77
CA PHE A 109 -10.36 -1.21 1.66
C PHE A 109 -11.77 -1.59 1.21
N LEU A 110 -11.93 -2.56 0.31
CA LEU A 110 -13.26 -3.06 -0.04
C LEU A 110 -13.98 -3.61 1.20
N GLY A 111 -13.28 -4.38 2.03
CA GLY A 111 -13.81 -4.83 3.32
C GLY A 111 -14.23 -3.67 4.23
N PHE A 112 -13.40 -2.63 4.34
CA PHE A 112 -13.73 -1.43 5.12
C PHE A 112 -14.92 -0.67 4.53
N THR A 113 -15.01 -0.47 3.22
CA THR A 113 -16.16 0.19 2.59
C THR A 113 -17.47 -0.57 2.82
N VAL A 114 -17.44 -1.91 2.79
CA VAL A 114 -18.61 -2.72 3.15
C VAL A 114 -19.01 -2.49 4.60
N PHE A 115 -18.03 -2.49 5.51
CA PHE A 115 -18.27 -2.18 6.92
C PHE A 115 -18.85 -0.77 7.12
N ASP A 116 -18.31 0.25 6.44
CA ASP A 116 -18.78 1.63 6.53
C ASP A 116 -20.24 1.79 6.09
N VAL A 117 -20.66 1.06 5.06
CA VAL A 117 -22.06 1.01 4.63
C VAL A 117 -22.94 0.39 5.72
N ILE A 118 -22.49 -0.69 6.35
CA ILE A 118 -23.23 -1.41 7.41
C ILE A 118 -23.38 -0.51 8.66
N VAL A 119 -22.33 0.19 9.09
CA VAL A 119 -22.38 1.09 10.27
C VAL A 119 -22.91 2.49 9.95
N GLY A 120 -23.11 2.78 8.67
CA GLY A 120 -23.62 4.06 8.17
C GLY A 120 -22.64 5.22 8.29
N ASP A 121 -21.33 4.98 8.22
CA ASP A 121 -20.31 6.05 8.20
C ASP A 121 -20.02 6.50 6.77
N ARG A 122 -20.65 7.60 6.35
CA ARG A 122 -20.49 8.13 4.99
C ARG A 122 -19.17 8.85 4.76
N ALA A 123 -18.52 9.34 5.81
CA ALA A 123 -17.24 10.02 5.70
C ALA A 123 -16.13 8.99 5.45
N GLU A 124 -16.07 7.93 6.26
CA GLU A 124 -15.09 6.84 6.08
C GLU A 124 -15.32 6.12 4.74
N LEU A 125 -16.59 5.90 4.34
CA LEU A 125 -16.89 5.31 3.05
C LEU A 125 -16.29 6.10 1.89
N LEU A 126 -16.36 7.44 1.94
CA LEU A 126 -15.78 8.30 0.92
C LEU A 126 -14.25 8.24 0.94
N GLU A 127 -13.64 8.27 2.12
CA GLU A 127 -12.19 8.17 2.28
C GLU A 127 -11.66 6.84 1.76
N HIS A 128 -12.20 5.70 2.21
CA HIS A 128 -11.81 4.37 1.75
C HIS A 128 -12.05 4.16 0.25
N SER A 129 -13.17 4.65 -0.30
CA SER A 129 -13.42 4.60 -1.75
C SER A 129 -12.41 5.43 -2.54
N THR A 130 -12.01 6.58 -2.01
CA THR A 130 -10.97 7.42 -2.61
C THR A 130 -9.62 6.71 -2.61
N TYR A 131 -9.26 6.03 -1.52
CA TYR A 131 -8.02 5.26 -1.44
C TYR A 131 -7.98 4.11 -2.45
N ILE A 132 -9.10 3.43 -2.70
CA ILE A 132 -9.20 2.44 -3.79
C ILE A 132 -8.87 3.11 -5.13
N GLY A 133 -9.43 4.28 -5.43
CA GLY A 133 -9.11 5.04 -6.64
C GLY A 133 -7.62 5.38 -6.75
N VAL A 134 -6.99 5.86 -5.67
CA VAL A 134 -5.56 6.19 -5.65
C VAL A 134 -4.69 4.93 -5.79
N LEU A 135 -5.10 3.78 -5.26
CA LEU A 135 -4.43 2.49 -5.45
C LEU A 135 -4.47 2.05 -6.92
N LEU A 136 -5.61 2.20 -7.59
CA LEU A 136 -5.73 1.88 -9.03
C LEU A 136 -4.84 2.78 -9.89
N ILE A 137 -4.74 4.07 -9.54
CA ILE A 137 -3.79 4.99 -10.20
C ILE A 137 -2.35 4.58 -9.91
N SER A 138 -2.04 4.18 -8.67
CA SER A 138 -0.72 3.70 -8.27
C SER A 138 -0.32 2.45 -9.06
N PHE A 139 -1.24 1.51 -9.27
CA PHE A 139 -1.05 0.34 -10.11
C PHE A 139 -0.72 0.74 -11.55
N LEU A 140 -1.50 1.64 -12.14
CA LEU A 140 -1.25 2.13 -13.50
C LEU A 140 0.12 2.81 -13.61
N ALA A 141 0.52 3.59 -12.60
CA ALA A 141 1.82 4.26 -12.56
C ALA A 141 2.99 3.27 -12.51
N VAL A 142 2.88 2.21 -11.69
CA VAL A 142 3.88 1.13 -11.61
C VAL A 142 3.96 0.37 -12.93
N ALA A 143 2.82 0.01 -13.52
CA ALA A 143 2.76 -0.67 -14.80
C ALA A 143 3.38 0.15 -15.94
N ALA A 144 3.05 1.45 -16.00
CA ALA A 144 3.61 2.37 -16.98
C ALA A 144 5.14 2.51 -16.83
N GLU A 145 5.65 2.69 -15.60
CA GLU A 145 7.09 2.76 -15.37
C GLU A 145 7.80 1.46 -15.80
N SER A 146 7.24 0.30 -15.47
CA SER A 146 7.78 -0.99 -15.88
C SER A 146 7.81 -1.15 -17.40
N PHE A 147 6.76 -0.69 -18.09
CA PHE A 147 6.69 -0.71 -19.56
C PHE A 147 7.74 0.20 -20.20
N PHE A 148 7.85 1.45 -19.75
CA PHE A 148 8.85 2.39 -20.27
C PHE A 148 10.29 1.95 -19.98
N GLN A 149 10.54 1.30 -18.86
CA GLN A 149 11.85 0.70 -18.59
C GLN A 149 12.17 -0.42 -19.56
N HIS A 150 11.20 -1.29 -19.85
CA HIS A 150 11.38 -2.34 -20.84
C HIS A 150 11.74 -1.78 -22.22
N LEU A 151 11.06 -0.72 -22.67
CA LEU A 151 11.41 -0.03 -23.92
C LEU A 151 12.82 0.57 -23.89
N LYS A 152 13.21 1.25 -22.80
CA LYS A 152 14.56 1.80 -22.63
C LYS A 152 15.64 0.73 -22.65
N ASP A 153 15.36 -0.44 -22.07
CA ASP A 153 16.29 -1.57 -22.07
C ASP A 153 16.42 -2.18 -23.48
N LEU A 154 15.37 -2.14 -24.31
CA LEU A 154 15.42 -2.55 -25.73
C LEU A 154 16.21 -1.55 -26.61
N ASP A 155 16.07 -0.25 -26.34
CA ASP A 155 16.78 0.82 -27.06
C ASP A 155 18.24 1.01 -26.60
N SER A 156 18.61 0.42 -25.45
CA SER A 156 19.98 0.46 -24.94
C SER A 156 20.90 -0.35 -25.88
N PRO A 157 22.06 0.18 -26.31
CA PRO A 157 22.81 -0.35 -27.44
C PRO A 157 23.50 -1.68 -27.12
N SER A 158 22.77 -2.79 -27.23
CA SER A 158 23.33 -4.14 -27.39
C SER A 158 23.07 -4.73 -28.78
N THR A 159 22.70 -3.90 -29.76
CA THR A 159 22.65 -4.27 -31.18
C THR A 159 23.38 -3.27 -32.11
N ILE A 160 23.83 -2.12 -31.59
CA ILE A 160 24.56 -1.06 -32.33
C ILE A 160 26.08 -1.33 -32.35
N ASN A 161 26.48 -2.55 -32.71
CA ASN A 161 27.87 -2.85 -33.11
C ASN A 161 28.00 -4.08 -34.01
N ARG A 162 26.92 -4.51 -34.68
CA ARG A 162 27.08 -5.32 -35.88
C ARG A 162 27.44 -4.37 -37.02
N HIS A 163 28.74 -4.27 -37.32
CA HIS A 163 29.16 -3.89 -38.66
C HIS A 163 28.51 -4.87 -39.64
N TYR A 164 27.39 -4.43 -40.22
CA TYR A 164 26.75 -5.10 -41.35
C TYR A 164 27.04 -4.24 -42.58
N PRO A 165 27.45 -4.84 -43.71
CA PRO A 165 27.47 -6.28 -43.96
C PRO A 165 28.70 -6.97 -43.34
N PRO A 166 28.60 -8.28 -43.01
CA PRO A 166 29.75 -9.08 -42.65
C PRO A 166 30.75 -9.05 -43.82
N LYS A 167 32.03 -8.82 -43.52
CA LYS A 167 33.08 -8.96 -44.53
C LYS A 167 33.05 -10.41 -45.01
N ALA A 168 32.82 -10.59 -46.31
CA ALA A 168 32.94 -11.88 -46.97
C ALA A 168 34.35 -12.45 -46.71
N GLN A 169 34.39 -13.68 -46.20
CA GLN A 169 35.60 -14.52 -46.23
C GLN A 169 35.56 -15.33 -47.52
#